data_AF-A0A9R1PYB3-F1
#
_entry.id   AF-A0A9R1PYB3-F1
#
_cell.length_a   1.000
_cell.length_b   1.000
_cell.length_c   1.000
_cell.angle_alpha   90.00
_cell.angle_beta   90.00
_cell.angle_gamma   90.00
#
_symmetry.space_group_name_H-M   'P 1'
#
loop_
_entity.id
_entity.type
_entity.pdbx_description
1 polymer ?
#
loop_
_entity_poly.entity_id
_entity_poly.type
_entity_poly.pdbx_seq_one_letter_code
_entity_poly.pdbx_strand_id
1 'polypeptide(L)'
;MALLSLLSHSRTRSSVLREPLRQGGLRALLAPWAPPPVHPHDRAAGHACTPPSTETSPPGHHRPPPLDRTRLGSRTISYGVGSTNHTLASHRRSYWTLCPQHPSRGPPAGIATKEAQHSVNDPFEVQRRTFGSAAEPIQRNPDFSVLNSDDVSYFKSILGDTGVVQDKDRVAVANVDWMGKYKGASQLLLLPKSTNEVSKVLAYCNSRRLAVVPQGGNTGLVGGSVPVHDEVIVNLGGMDKIISFDNVNGILTCEAGCVLENLSTFVENEGFIMPLDLGAKGSCQIGGNISTNAGGLRFIRYGSIHGNVLGLEVVLANGTVLDMLTTLRKDNTGYDLKHLFVGSEGSLGIVTKVSILTPAKLPSTNVAFLSCNDYMSCQKLLLAARRSLGEILSAFEFMDRQCIDLAMTHLEGVHNPLPVSPYKFYVLIETTGSDESYDKVYQKHL
;
A
#
# COMPACT_ATOMS: atom_id res chain seq x y z
N MET A 1 -11.69 8.68 -13.07
CA MET A 1 -10.50 9.41 -12.55
C MET A 1 -9.20 8.60 -12.65
N ALA A 2 -9.14 7.30 -12.31
CA ALA A 2 -7.92 6.48 -12.48
C ALA A 2 -7.41 6.40 -13.94
N LEU A 3 -8.31 6.36 -14.94
CA LEU A 3 -7.97 6.31 -16.37
C LEU A 3 -7.24 7.58 -16.87
N LEU A 4 -7.59 8.76 -16.33
CA LEU A 4 -7.03 10.04 -16.76
C LEU A 4 -5.59 10.25 -16.26
N SER A 5 -5.25 9.71 -15.09
CA SER A 5 -3.91 9.78 -14.53
C SER A 5 -2.87 9.03 -15.38
N LEU A 6 -3.24 7.86 -15.91
CA LEU A 6 -2.35 7.05 -16.75
C LEU A 6 -2.19 7.64 -18.15
N LEU A 7 -3.20 8.39 -18.63
CA LEU A 7 -3.19 9.06 -19.94
C LEU A 7 -2.57 10.46 -19.90
N SER A 8 -2.49 11.14 -18.75
CA SER A 8 -1.94 12.50 -18.64
C SER A 8 -0.40 12.54 -18.66
N HIS A 9 0.27 11.43 -18.35
CA HIS A 9 1.75 11.35 -18.31
C HIS A 9 2.40 11.10 -19.69
N SER A 10 1.63 10.89 -20.77
CA SER A 10 2.18 10.54 -22.09
C SER A 10 2.44 11.74 -23.01
N ARG A 11 2.84 12.92 -22.49
CA ARG A 11 3.37 14.02 -23.32
C ARG A 11 4.86 13.83 -23.64
N THR A 12 5.24 12.65 -24.09
CA THR A 12 6.45 12.42 -24.90
C THR A 12 6.12 11.38 -25.96
N ARG A 13 6.58 11.62 -27.19
CA ARG A 13 6.18 10.99 -28.46
C ARG A 13 5.79 9.50 -28.35
N SER A 14 4.49 9.20 -28.42
CA SER A 14 3.96 7.85 -28.59
C SER A 14 3.93 7.46 -30.07
N SER A 15 4.77 6.50 -30.48
CA SER A 15 4.57 5.78 -31.74
C SER A 15 3.47 4.74 -31.56
N VAL A 16 2.26 5.04 -32.03
CA VAL A 16 1.15 4.08 -32.11
C VAL A 16 1.46 3.11 -33.25
N LEU A 17 1.82 1.86 -32.95
CA LEU A 17 1.90 0.81 -33.96
C LEU A 17 0.48 0.41 -34.36
N ARG A 18 0.07 0.81 -35.57
CA ARG A 18 -1.15 0.36 -36.24
C ARG A 18 -0.76 -0.48 -37.45
N GLU A 19 -0.80 -1.80 -37.36
CA GLU A 19 -0.88 -2.65 -38.55
C GLU A 19 -1.78 -3.89 -38.34
N PRO A 20 -2.61 -4.27 -39.32
CA PRO A 20 -3.38 -5.51 -39.29
C PRO A 20 -2.54 -6.71 -39.76
N LEU A 21 -2.56 -7.79 -38.98
CA LEU A 21 -1.91 -9.07 -39.29
C LEU A 21 -2.43 -9.65 -40.62
N ARG A 22 -1.56 -9.79 -41.62
CA ARG A 22 -1.77 -10.67 -42.78
C ARG A 22 -1.10 -12.02 -42.54
N GLN A 23 -1.82 -13.08 -42.87
CA GLN A 23 -1.34 -14.46 -42.91
C GLN A 23 -0.22 -14.64 -43.95
N GLY A 24 0.80 -15.43 -43.58
CA GLY A 24 1.71 -16.10 -44.52
C GLY A 24 3.16 -16.13 -44.07
N GLY A 25 3.69 -17.32 -43.75
CA GLY A 25 5.13 -17.51 -43.57
C GLY A 25 5.53 -18.71 -42.71
N LEU A 26 5.33 -19.92 -43.23
CA LEU A 26 5.76 -21.19 -42.65
C LEU A 26 7.30 -21.31 -42.63
N ARG A 27 7.85 -21.89 -41.54
CA ARG A 27 9.20 -22.51 -41.38
C ARG A 27 10.45 -21.62 -41.42
N ALA A 28 11.06 -21.42 -40.24
CA ALA A 28 12.51 -21.52 -40.06
C ALA A 28 12.86 -22.02 -38.65
N LEU A 29 13.43 -23.23 -38.63
CA LEU A 29 14.42 -23.76 -37.68
C LEU A 29 14.02 -24.02 -36.21
N LEU A 30 13.51 -25.23 -36.00
CA LEU A 30 13.82 -26.04 -34.82
C LEU A 30 15.33 -26.29 -34.77
N ALA A 31 16.01 -25.82 -33.72
CA ALA A 31 17.32 -26.31 -33.33
C ALA A 31 17.42 -26.30 -31.79
N PRO A 32 17.80 -27.41 -31.13
CA PRO A 32 18.00 -27.45 -29.69
C PRO A 32 19.28 -26.70 -29.28
N TRP A 33 19.17 -25.93 -28.21
CA TRP A 33 20.26 -25.19 -27.56
C TRP A 33 21.36 -26.16 -27.08
N ALA A 34 22.61 -25.95 -27.51
CA ALA A 34 23.82 -26.59 -26.95
C ALA A 34 24.63 -25.58 -26.08
N PRO A 35 25.14 -25.97 -24.90
CA PRO A 35 25.95 -25.09 -24.05
C PRO A 35 27.38 -24.92 -24.60
N PRO A 36 28.08 -23.82 -24.26
CA PRO A 36 29.43 -23.53 -24.79
C PRO A 36 30.50 -24.47 -24.20
N PRO A 37 31.63 -24.68 -24.91
CA PRO A 37 32.67 -25.62 -24.50
C PRO A 37 33.54 -25.10 -23.35
N VAL A 38 33.92 -26.02 -22.47
CA VAL A 38 34.91 -25.85 -21.41
C VAL A 38 36.30 -26.09 -22.01
N HIS A 39 37.23 -25.14 -21.89
CA HIS A 39 38.63 -25.35 -22.25
C HIS A 39 39.42 -25.97 -21.09
N PRO A 40 40.28 -26.98 -21.34
CA PRO A 40 41.04 -27.67 -20.31
C PRO A 40 42.31 -26.90 -19.89
N HIS A 41 42.71 -27.19 -18.65
CA HIS A 41 43.91 -26.72 -17.98
C HIS A 41 45.22 -26.99 -18.73
N ASP A 42 46.16 -26.04 -18.64
CA ASP A 42 47.59 -26.31 -18.63
C ASP A 42 48.20 -25.92 -17.28
N ARG A 43 48.92 -26.86 -16.66
CA ARG A 43 49.80 -26.69 -15.51
C ARG A 43 51.24 -26.78 -16.00
N ALA A 44 52.14 -25.92 -15.52
CA ALA A 44 53.26 -26.29 -14.62
C ALA A 44 54.31 -25.18 -14.44
N ALA A 45 55.08 -25.33 -13.36
CA ALA A 45 56.20 -24.54 -12.82
C ALA A 45 55.79 -23.23 -12.11
N GLY A 46 55.93 -23.03 -10.80
CA GLY A 46 56.74 -23.70 -9.79
C GLY A 46 57.75 -22.71 -9.22
N HIS A 47 57.42 -22.01 -8.14
CA HIS A 47 58.37 -21.52 -7.14
C HIS A 47 57.64 -21.12 -5.85
N ALA A 48 58.06 -21.74 -4.74
CA ALA A 48 57.70 -21.37 -3.38
C ALA A 48 58.69 -20.31 -2.87
N CYS A 49 58.20 -19.32 -2.13
CA CYS A 49 58.97 -18.63 -1.10
C CYS A 49 58.01 -17.95 -0.08
N THR A 50 58.43 -18.03 1.17
CA THR A 50 57.81 -17.70 2.48
C THR A 50 57.52 -16.20 2.74
N PRO A 51 56.70 -15.85 3.76
CA PRO A 51 56.37 -14.47 4.10
C PRO A 51 57.29 -13.88 5.20
N PRO A 52 57.56 -12.56 5.22
CA PRO A 52 57.98 -11.81 6.41
C PRO A 52 56.80 -10.99 6.97
N SER A 53 56.36 -11.19 8.22
CA SER A 53 56.80 -10.57 9.48
C SER A 53 56.46 -9.07 9.65
N THR A 54 55.48 -8.82 10.53
CA THR A 54 55.38 -7.82 11.63
C THR A 54 56.18 -6.51 11.58
N GLU A 55 55.48 -5.38 11.79
CA GLU A 55 55.86 -4.26 12.70
C GLU A 55 54.66 -3.28 12.87
N THR A 56 54.00 -3.26 14.04
CA THR A 56 54.09 -2.26 15.16
C THR A 56 53.38 -0.92 14.94
N SER A 57 52.35 -0.67 15.77
CA SER A 57 51.65 0.61 15.96
C SER A 57 51.94 1.19 17.37
N PRO A 58 51.92 2.53 17.57
CA PRO A 58 52.18 3.17 18.87
C PRO A 58 50.90 3.41 19.71
N PRO A 59 51.04 3.77 21.02
CA PRO A 59 50.07 3.41 22.05
C PRO A 59 49.19 4.53 22.60
N GLY A 60 48.08 4.14 23.25
CA GLY A 60 47.53 4.82 24.44
C GLY A 60 46.09 5.34 24.33
N HIS A 61 45.13 4.66 24.99
CA HIS A 61 44.27 5.21 26.04
C HIS A 61 43.27 4.17 26.60
N HIS A 62 42.98 4.32 27.89
CA HIS A 62 42.42 3.37 28.86
C HIS A 62 40.99 2.87 28.62
N ARG A 63 40.72 1.60 28.97
CA ARG A 63 39.38 1.06 29.30
C ARG A 63 39.35 0.54 30.76
N PRO A 64 38.25 0.71 31.51
CA PRO A 64 38.11 0.23 32.89
C PRO A 64 37.72 -1.27 32.96
N PRO A 65 37.88 -1.93 34.13
CA PRO A 65 37.77 -3.39 34.27
C PRO A 65 36.33 -3.88 34.44
N PRO A 66 36.04 -5.18 34.19
CA PRO A 66 34.73 -5.75 34.43
C PRO A 66 34.54 -6.13 35.91
N LEU A 67 33.33 -5.89 36.42
CA LEU A 67 32.85 -6.35 37.73
C LEU A 67 32.02 -7.63 37.58
N ASP A 68 32.37 -8.60 38.43
CA ASP A 68 31.79 -9.92 38.62
C ASP A 68 30.40 -9.88 39.29
N ARG A 69 29.47 -10.73 38.82
CA ARG A 69 28.39 -11.29 39.65
C ARG A 69 28.09 -12.73 39.26
N THR A 70 28.77 -13.65 39.93
CA THR A 70 28.25 -14.95 40.36
C THR A 70 26.83 -14.84 40.94
N ARG A 71 25.87 -15.65 40.47
CA ARG A 71 25.03 -16.59 41.26
C ARG A 71 23.91 -17.20 40.41
N LEU A 72 23.61 -18.46 40.76
CA LEU A 72 22.43 -19.29 40.48
C LEU A 72 22.42 -20.13 39.20
N GLY A 73 22.73 -21.43 39.40
CA GLY A 73 21.75 -22.46 39.06
C GLY A 73 22.00 -23.33 37.82
N SER A 74 23.17 -23.96 37.72
CA SER A 74 23.35 -25.09 36.81
C SER A 74 22.70 -26.36 37.40
N ARG A 75 21.67 -26.88 36.72
CA ARG A 75 21.33 -28.31 36.76
C ARG A 75 21.47 -28.88 35.35
N THR A 76 22.39 -29.83 35.30
CA THR A 76 22.87 -30.66 34.21
C THR A 76 21.75 -31.40 33.47
N ILE A 77 21.81 -31.41 32.14
CA ILE A 77 21.32 -32.53 31.33
C ILE A 77 22.48 -32.98 30.43
N SER A 78 22.75 -34.28 30.51
CA SER A 78 23.88 -35.04 30.00
C SER A 78 23.96 -35.10 28.46
N TYR A 79 25.18 -35.01 27.95
CA TYR A 79 25.55 -35.34 26.57
C TYR A 79 25.59 -36.86 26.36
N GLY A 80 24.85 -37.36 25.39
CA GLY A 80 25.02 -38.68 24.79
C GLY A 80 25.66 -38.55 23.41
N VAL A 81 26.87 -39.07 23.27
CA VAL A 81 27.60 -39.16 21.99
C VAL A 81 27.09 -40.39 21.24
N GLY A 82 26.64 -40.21 20.00
CA GLY A 82 26.29 -41.28 19.07
C GLY A 82 26.49 -40.81 17.63
N SER A 83 27.62 -41.19 17.04
CA SER A 83 27.90 -41.04 15.61
C SER A 83 27.16 -42.11 14.80
N THR A 84 26.50 -41.74 13.69
CA THR A 84 26.90 -42.11 12.30
C THR A 84 25.78 -41.80 11.30
N ASN A 85 26.19 -41.12 10.21
CA ASN A 85 25.68 -41.13 8.83
C ASN A 85 24.25 -41.62 8.53
N HIS A 86 23.41 -40.71 8.02
CA HIS A 86 22.48 -41.03 6.92
C HIS A 86 22.21 -39.80 6.04
N THR A 87 22.56 -39.94 4.76
CA THR A 87 22.01 -39.23 3.61
C THR A 87 20.51 -39.50 3.52
N LEU A 88 19.67 -38.46 3.39
CA LEU A 88 18.29 -38.61 2.93
C LEU A 88 17.83 -37.35 2.19
N ALA A 89 17.67 -37.52 0.88
CA ALA A 89 16.79 -36.70 0.06
C ALA A 89 15.33 -37.07 0.33
N SER A 90 14.44 -36.17 -0.11
CA SER A 90 12.98 -36.33 -0.33
C SER A 90 12.03 -35.81 0.76
N HIS A 91 11.45 -34.65 0.43
CA HIS A 91 10.02 -34.32 0.49
C HIS A 91 9.16 -34.98 1.59
N ARG A 92 8.88 -34.23 2.66
CA ARG A 92 7.57 -34.27 3.33
C ARG A 92 7.15 -32.87 3.78
N ARG A 93 6.06 -32.37 3.18
CA ARG A 93 5.26 -31.25 3.71
C ARG A 93 4.38 -31.80 4.84
N SER A 94 4.51 -31.22 6.02
CA SER A 94 3.65 -31.53 7.17
C SER A 94 2.55 -30.46 7.25
N TYR A 95 1.29 -30.87 7.10
CA TYR A 95 0.13 -30.02 7.39
C TYR A 95 -0.26 -30.20 8.85
N TRP A 96 -0.39 -29.08 9.58
CA TRP A 96 -0.95 -29.05 10.92
C TRP A 96 -2.48 -29.21 10.83
N THR A 97 -3.01 -30.28 11.41
CA THR A 97 -4.46 -30.49 11.57
C THR A 97 -4.82 -30.27 13.03
N LEU A 98 -5.68 -29.30 13.31
CA LEU A 98 -6.27 -29.08 14.63
C LEU A 98 -7.49 -29.99 14.79
N CYS A 99 -7.53 -30.73 15.90
CA CYS A 99 -8.62 -31.60 16.31
C CYS A 99 -9.44 -30.88 17.39
N PRO A 100 -10.77 -30.79 17.29
CA PRO A 100 -11.63 -30.53 18.46
C PRO A 100 -12.47 -31.76 18.80
N GLN A 101 -12.40 -32.19 20.06
CA GLN A 101 -13.25 -33.23 20.64
C GLN A 101 -14.53 -32.62 21.27
N HIS A 102 -15.69 -33.05 20.76
CA HIS A 102 -17.04 -33.22 21.38
C HIS A 102 -17.82 -32.04 22.04
N PRO A 103 -19.18 -32.15 22.23
CA PRO A 103 -20.17 -33.06 21.64
C PRO A 103 -21.39 -32.35 21.01
N SER A 104 -22.11 -33.14 20.21
CA SER A 104 -23.36 -32.90 19.48
C SER A 104 -24.52 -32.28 20.28
N ARG A 105 -25.11 -31.21 19.74
CA ARG A 105 -26.52 -30.82 19.94
C ARG A 105 -27.20 -30.76 18.57
N GLY A 106 -28.23 -31.57 18.37
CA GLY A 106 -29.04 -31.61 17.14
C GLY A 106 -29.91 -30.36 16.98
N PRO A 107 -30.36 -30.05 15.75
CA PRO A 107 -31.22 -28.89 15.51
C PRO A 107 -32.70 -29.23 15.86
N PRO A 108 -33.47 -28.27 16.39
CA PRO A 108 -34.91 -28.45 16.52
C PRO A 108 -35.62 -28.29 15.17
N ALA A 109 -36.73 -29.00 15.03
CA ALA A 109 -37.55 -29.13 13.84
C ALA A 109 -38.38 -27.88 13.50
N GLY A 110 -38.60 -27.68 12.19
CA GLY A 110 -39.90 -27.24 11.69
C GLY A 110 -40.00 -25.81 11.16
N ILE A 111 -39.61 -25.58 9.89
CA ILE A 111 -40.32 -24.65 9.00
C ILE A 111 -40.48 -25.34 7.65
N ALA A 112 -41.74 -25.51 7.24
CA ALA A 112 -42.15 -26.21 6.04
C ALA A 112 -41.62 -25.53 4.77
N THR A 113 -40.89 -26.27 3.94
CA THR A 113 -40.61 -25.88 2.55
C THR A 113 -41.76 -26.33 1.67
N LYS A 114 -42.55 -25.37 1.15
CA LYS A 114 -43.42 -25.63 0.00
C LYS A 114 -42.53 -25.94 -1.20
N GLU A 115 -42.72 -27.13 -1.77
CA GLU A 115 -42.25 -27.46 -3.11
C GLU A 115 -42.84 -26.44 -4.11
N ALA A 116 -41.97 -25.71 -4.79
CA ALA A 116 -42.31 -25.00 -6.01
C ALA A 116 -41.59 -25.68 -7.15
N GLN A 117 -42.36 -26.42 -7.95
CA GLN A 117 -41.97 -26.84 -9.29
C GLN A 117 -41.62 -25.59 -10.09
N HIS A 118 -40.37 -25.44 -10.53
CA HIS A 118 -40.06 -24.48 -11.59
C HIS A 118 -39.12 -25.08 -12.64
N SER A 119 -39.61 -24.95 -13.86
CA SER A 119 -39.04 -25.28 -15.15
C SER A 119 -37.71 -24.57 -15.41
N VAL A 120 -36.81 -25.31 -16.04
CA VAL A 120 -35.54 -24.85 -16.60
C VAL A 120 -35.77 -23.78 -17.67
N ASN A 121 -35.23 -22.57 -17.47
CA ASN A 121 -34.57 -21.71 -18.49
C ASN A 121 -34.42 -20.25 -18.02
N ASP A 122 -33.31 -19.91 -17.35
CA ASP A 122 -32.64 -18.59 -17.43
C ASP A 122 -31.22 -18.69 -16.83
N PRO A 123 -30.12 -18.50 -17.58
CA PRO A 123 -28.78 -18.68 -17.05
C PRO A 123 -28.13 -17.38 -16.53
N PHE A 124 -28.86 -16.36 -16.07
CA PHE A 124 -28.28 -15.28 -15.25
C PHE A 124 -29.32 -14.67 -14.30
N GLU A 125 -29.62 -15.38 -13.21
CA GLU A 125 -30.38 -14.78 -12.10
C GLU A 125 -29.49 -13.71 -11.43
N VAL A 126 -29.67 -12.45 -11.82
CA VAL A 126 -29.09 -11.31 -11.10
C VAL A 126 -29.68 -11.34 -9.70
N GLN A 127 -28.91 -11.87 -8.76
CA GLN A 127 -29.25 -11.84 -7.35
C GLN A 127 -29.26 -10.37 -6.91
N ARG A 128 -30.41 -9.69 -7.06
CA ARG A 128 -30.64 -8.38 -6.47
C ARG A 128 -30.62 -8.57 -4.97
N ARG A 129 -29.43 -8.48 -4.38
CA ARG A 129 -29.30 -8.22 -2.95
C ARG A 129 -29.81 -6.81 -2.75
N THR A 130 -31.08 -6.69 -2.39
CA THR A 130 -31.56 -5.51 -1.70
C THR A 130 -30.72 -5.42 -0.43
N PHE A 131 -29.78 -4.47 -0.38
CA PHE A 131 -29.18 -4.04 0.89
C PHE A 131 -30.26 -3.30 1.67
N GLY A 132 -31.25 -4.04 2.15
CA GLY A 132 -32.18 -3.58 3.16
C GLY A 132 -31.44 -3.56 4.48
N SER A 133 -30.60 -2.54 4.68
CA SER A 133 -30.13 -2.22 6.02
C SER A 133 -31.07 -1.17 6.58
N ALA A 134 -32.24 -1.60 7.05
CA ALA A 134 -32.84 -0.96 8.21
C ALA A 134 -31.92 -1.28 9.42
N ALA A 135 -30.67 -0.80 9.36
CA ALA A 135 -29.83 -0.75 10.54
C ALA A 135 -30.51 0.25 11.45
N GLU A 136 -30.78 -0.15 12.69
CA GLU A 136 -31.19 0.82 13.68
C GLU A 136 -30.19 1.98 13.69
N PRO A 137 -30.65 3.23 13.85
CA PRO A 137 -29.75 4.36 13.97
C PRO A 137 -28.73 4.06 15.07
N ILE A 138 -27.44 4.07 14.71
CA ILE A 138 -26.36 3.90 15.68
C ILE A 138 -26.52 5.02 16.71
N GLN A 139 -26.62 4.64 17.98
CA GLN A 139 -26.83 5.60 19.07
C GLN A 139 -25.51 6.27 19.41
N ARG A 140 -25.55 7.59 19.61
CA ARG A 140 -24.40 8.35 20.09
C ARG A 140 -23.99 7.81 21.45
N ASN A 141 -22.73 7.43 21.59
CA ASN A 141 -22.21 6.95 22.86
C ASN A 141 -22.28 8.07 23.93
N PRO A 142 -23.08 7.92 25.01
CA PRO A 142 -23.28 8.97 26.01
C PRO A 142 -22.03 9.26 26.86
N ASP A 143 -21.04 8.38 26.80
CA ASP A 143 -19.76 8.52 27.49
C ASP A 143 -18.89 9.67 26.94
N PHE A 144 -19.12 10.10 25.70
CA PHE A 144 -18.44 11.26 25.15
C PHE A 144 -19.17 12.55 25.53
N SER A 145 -18.40 13.53 25.99
CA SER A 145 -18.90 14.88 26.25
C SER A 145 -19.40 15.55 24.97
N VAL A 146 -20.22 16.58 25.14
CA VAL A 146 -20.63 17.49 24.07
C VAL A 146 -19.72 18.72 24.09
N LEU A 147 -19.38 19.21 22.90
CA LEU A 147 -18.57 20.41 22.72
C LEU A 147 -19.25 21.65 23.35
N ASN A 148 -18.47 22.48 24.05
CA ASN A 148 -18.91 23.77 24.59
C ASN A 148 -17.96 24.93 24.19
N SER A 149 -18.26 26.15 24.65
CA SER A 149 -17.49 27.36 24.33
C SER A 149 -16.08 27.37 24.90
N ASP A 150 -15.86 26.71 26.04
CA ASP A 150 -14.55 26.65 26.70
C ASP A 150 -13.63 25.71 25.91
N ASP A 151 -14.17 24.61 25.38
CA ASP A 151 -13.45 23.70 24.49
C ASP A 151 -12.94 24.44 23.25
N VAL A 152 -13.80 25.24 22.60
CA VAL A 152 -13.42 26.06 21.44
C VAL A 152 -12.35 27.09 21.80
N SER A 153 -12.50 27.76 22.95
CA SER A 153 -11.54 28.76 23.44
C SER A 153 -10.17 28.13 23.69
N TYR A 154 -10.14 26.92 24.25
CA TYR A 154 -8.93 26.15 24.43
C TYR A 154 -8.25 25.83 23.10
N PHE A 155 -9.00 25.30 22.11
CA PHE A 155 -8.41 24.99 20.80
C PHE A 155 -7.86 26.24 20.10
N LYS A 156 -8.52 27.40 20.23
CA LYS A 156 -8.01 28.67 19.69
C LYS A 156 -6.70 29.10 20.35
N SER A 157 -6.53 28.84 21.65
CA SER A 157 -5.28 29.15 22.35
C SER A 157 -4.07 28.35 21.83
N ILE A 158 -4.31 27.19 21.20
CA ILE A 158 -3.26 26.31 20.67
C ILE A 158 -3.05 26.52 19.17
N LEU A 159 -4.15 26.56 18.40
CA LEU A 159 -4.13 26.56 16.94
C LEU A 159 -4.23 27.97 16.33
N GLY A 160 -4.49 28.98 17.17
CA GLY A 160 -4.91 30.31 16.74
C GLY A 160 -6.31 30.31 16.13
N ASP A 161 -6.84 31.50 15.82
CA ASP A 161 -8.19 31.64 15.25
C ASP A 161 -8.34 30.95 13.89
N THR A 162 -7.29 30.94 13.07
CA THR A 162 -7.34 30.32 11.74
C THR A 162 -7.34 28.78 11.78
N GLY A 163 -6.86 28.20 12.88
CA GLY A 163 -6.80 26.75 13.08
C GLY A 163 -8.09 26.14 13.63
N VAL A 164 -9.09 26.96 13.97
CA VAL A 164 -10.37 26.53 14.53
C VAL A 164 -11.51 27.01 13.64
N VAL A 165 -12.19 26.08 12.98
CA VAL A 165 -13.24 26.39 11.99
C VAL A 165 -14.60 25.96 12.52
N GLN A 166 -15.48 26.95 12.72
CA GLN A 166 -16.91 26.79 13.04
C GLN A 166 -17.81 27.35 11.93
N ASP A 167 -17.22 27.79 10.82
CA ASP A 167 -17.96 28.21 9.64
C ASP A 167 -18.79 27.04 9.10
N LYS A 168 -20.11 27.23 8.99
CA LYS A 168 -21.05 26.15 8.70
C LYS A 168 -20.82 25.53 7.34
N ASP A 169 -20.45 26.32 6.35
CA ASP A 169 -20.25 25.83 4.97
C ASP A 169 -18.98 24.98 4.89
N ARG A 170 -17.88 25.45 5.48
CA ARG A 170 -16.63 24.68 5.55
C ARG A 170 -16.78 23.39 6.36
N VAL A 171 -17.47 23.44 7.50
CA VAL A 171 -17.72 22.26 8.33
C VAL A 171 -18.69 21.29 7.62
N ALA A 172 -19.66 21.79 6.86
CA ALA A 172 -20.57 20.94 6.10
C ALA A 172 -19.83 20.12 5.03
N VAL A 173 -18.83 20.69 4.35
CA VAL A 173 -17.99 19.96 3.38
C VAL A 173 -17.20 18.85 4.07
N ALA A 174 -16.60 19.13 5.24
CA ALA A 174 -15.82 18.13 5.98
C ALA A 174 -16.67 17.00 6.59
N ASN A 175 -17.98 17.21 6.75
CA ASN A 175 -18.91 16.20 7.28
C ASN A 175 -19.41 15.20 6.24
N VAL A 176 -19.24 15.44 4.94
CA VAL A 176 -19.74 14.57 3.88
C VAL A 176 -18.60 13.75 3.28
N ASP A 177 -18.80 12.44 3.14
CA ASP A 177 -17.79 11.56 2.54
C ASP A 177 -17.67 11.79 1.02
N TRP A 178 -16.61 11.23 0.42
CA TRP A 178 -16.33 11.38 -1.00
C TRP A 178 -17.48 10.94 -1.92
N MET A 179 -18.23 9.90 -1.52
CA MET A 179 -19.34 9.38 -2.34
C MET A 179 -20.68 10.06 -2.06
N GLY A 180 -20.77 10.96 -1.06
CA GLY A 180 -22.03 11.55 -0.62
C GLY A 180 -23.00 10.56 0.01
N LYS A 181 -22.51 9.41 0.50
CA LYS A 181 -23.29 8.35 1.15
C LYS A 181 -23.44 8.58 2.65
N TYR A 182 -22.44 9.18 3.29
CA TYR A 182 -22.36 9.38 4.73
C TYR A 182 -22.23 10.87 5.04
N LYS A 183 -22.96 11.32 6.05
CA LYS A 183 -22.94 12.71 6.51
C LYS A 183 -22.97 12.77 8.03
N GLY A 184 -21.92 13.33 8.61
CA GLY A 184 -21.81 13.64 10.03
C GLY A 184 -22.50 14.95 10.42
N ALA A 185 -22.41 15.27 11.71
CA ALA A 185 -23.00 16.47 12.33
C ALA A 185 -21.99 17.23 13.21
N SER A 186 -20.69 17.09 12.95
CA SER A 186 -19.66 17.85 13.66
C SER A 186 -19.88 19.34 13.51
N GLN A 187 -19.56 20.08 14.57
CA GLN A 187 -19.63 21.55 14.61
C GLN A 187 -18.24 22.20 14.59
N LEU A 188 -17.17 21.40 14.53
CA LEU A 188 -15.82 21.87 14.73
C LEU A 188 -14.82 21.13 13.86
N LEU A 189 -14.11 21.90 13.03
CA LEU A 189 -12.98 21.44 12.25
C LEU A 189 -11.70 22.11 12.75
N LEU A 190 -10.73 21.30 13.17
CA LEU A 190 -9.42 21.72 13.66
C LEU A 190 -8.35 21.50 12.59
N LEU A 191 -7.49 22.50 12.39
CA LEU A 191 -6.46 22.53 11.35
C LEU A 191 -5.05 22.71 11.97
N PRO A 192 -4.53 21.69 12.69
CA PRO A 192 -3.19 21.75 13.24
C PRO A 192 -2.13 21.83 12.13
N LYS A 193 -1.01 22.45 12.46
CA LYS A 193 0.17 22.69 11.59
C LYS A 193 1.44 22.06 12.14
N SER A 194 1.36 21.32 13.25
CA SER A 194 2.49 20.62 13.85
C SER A 194 2.05 19.44 14.70
N THR A 195 2.96 18.48 14.91
CA THR A 195 2.76 17.33 15.81
C THR A 195 2.42 17.78 17.23
N ASN A 196 3.04 18.86 17.71
CA ASN A 196 2.80 19.39 19.05
C ASN A 196 1.37 19.94 19.20
N GLU A 197 0.83 20.56 18.16
CA GLU A 197 -0.56 20.99 18.14
C GLU A 197 -1.52 19.79 18.16
N VAL A 198 -1.28 18.76 17.34
CA VAL A 198 -2.06 17.50 17.36
C VAL A 198 -2.02 16.86 18.74
N SER A 199 -0.84 16.78 19.36
CA SER A 199 -0.62 16.26 20.72
C SER A 199 -1.46 16.97 21.76
N LYS A 200 -1.44 18.31 21.77
CA LYS A 200 -2.24 19.10 22.73
C LYS A 200 -3.74 18.98 22.47
N VAL A 201 -4.16 18.95 21.20
CA VAL A 201 -5.57 18.73 20.83
C VAL A 201 -6.06 17.38 21.35
N LEU A 202 -5.33 16.29 21.10
CA LEU A 202 -5.73 14.96 21.54
C LEU A 202 -5.69 14.81 23.06
N ALA A 203 -4.65 15.35 23.73
CA ALA A 203 -4.59 15.35 25.19
C ALA A 203 -5.82 16.04 25.81
N TYR A 204 -6.25 17.17 25.23
CA TYR A 204 -7.43 17.88 25.69
C TYR A 204 -8.71 17.10 25.43
N CYS A 205 -8.92 16.61 24.19
CA CYS A 205 -10.06 15.77 23.85
C CYS A 205 -10.15 14.55 24.77
N ASN A 206 -9.03 13.91 25.10
CA ASN A 206 -8.99 12.78 26.03
C ASN A 206 -9.41 13.19 27.44
N SER A 207 -8.93 14.33 27.96
CA SER A 207 -9.31 14.80 29.30
C SER A 207 -10.79 15.21 29.38
N ARG A 208 -11.34 15.75 28.29
CA ARG A 208 -12.76 16.14 28.18
C ARG A 208 -13.66 15.01 27.70
N ARG A 209 -13.12 13.85 27.30
CA ARG A 209 -13.84 12.79 26.59
C ARG A 209 -14.60 13.32 25.36
N LEU A 210 -13.96 14.13 24.54
CA LEU A 210 -14.49 14.51 23.22
C LEU A 210 -14.03 13.48 22.19
N ALA A 211 -14.96 12.94 21.41
CA ALA A 211 -14.63 12.04 20.31
C ALA A 211 -13.97 12.81 19.17
N VAL A 212 -13.05 12.15 18.45
CA VAL A 212 -12.23 12.74 17.39
C VAL A 212 -12.28 11.88 16.14
N VAL A 213 -12.42 12.53 14.98
CA VAL A 213 -12.25 11.90 13.66
C VAL A 213 -11.04 12.53 12.98
N PRO A 214 -9.94 11.78 12.78
CA PRO A 214 -8.82 12.22 11.96
C PRO A 214 -9.25 12.27 10.49
N GLN A 215 -8.89 13.35 9.79
CA GLN A 215 -9.24 13.52 8.39
C GLN A 215 -8.03 13.98 7.58
N GLY A 216 -7.78 13.29 6.46
CA GLY A 216 -6.80 13.71 5.46
C GLY A 216 -7.48 14.44 4.30
N GLY A 217 -7.20 13.98 3.08
CA GLY A 217 -7.85 14.48 1.85
C GLY A 217 -9.34 14.16 1.68
N ASN A 218 -9.97 13.48 2.64
CA ASN A 218 -11.37 13.04 2.61
C ASN A 218 -11.79 12.27 1.33
N THR A 219 -10.90 11.40 0.83
CA THR A 219 -11.13 10.57 -0.37
C THR A 219 -11.44 9.09 -0.05
N GLY A 220 -11.69 8.78 1.23
CA GLY A 220 -12.02 7.42 1.68
C GLY A 220 -13.39 6.97 1.18
N LEU A 221 -13.56 5.66 0.99
CA LEU A 221 -14.75 5.07 0.35
C LEU A 221 -15.60 4.21 1.31
N VAL A 222 -15.33 4.27 2.61
CA VAL A 222 -15.99 3.43 3.64
C VAL A 222 -16.60 4.24 4.78
N GLY A 223 -16.66 5.57 4.65
CA GLY A 223 -17.22 6.47 5.68
C GLY A 223 -16.28 6.77 6.85
N GLY A 224 -15.12 6.11 6.98
CA GLY A 224 -14.19 6.30 8.10
C GLY A 224 -13.51 7.68 8.18
N SER A 225 -13.59 8.50 7.12
CA SER A 225 -13.01 9.85 7.10
C SER A 225 -13.97 10.95 7.56
N VAL A 226 -15.21 10.61 7.94
CA VAL A 226 -16.22 11.57 8.38
C VAL A 226 -16.87 11.15 9.69
N PRO A 227 -17.40 12.11 10.48
CA PRO A 227 -18.13 11.84 11.72
C PRO A 227 -19.43 11.05 11.48
N VAL A 228 -19.86 10.29 12.49
CA VAL A 228 -21.22 9.71 12.54
C VAL A 228 -22.17 10.66 13.27
N HIS A 229 -21.67 11.30 14.34
CA HIS A 229 -22.39 12.24 15.20
C HIS A 229 -21.66 13.59 15.19
N ASP A 230 -21.26 14.06 16.37
CA ASP A 230 -20.69 15.38 16.66
C ASP A 230 -19.19 15.31 16.96
N GLU A 231 -18.50 14.25 16.53
CA GLU A 231 -17.05 14.10 16.75
C GLU A 231 -16.28 15.30 16.19
N VAL A 232 -15.25 15.75 16.89
CA VAL A 232 -14.38 16.85 16.44
C VAL A 232 -13.53 16.35 15.27
N ILE A 233 -13.55 17.07 14.14
CA ILE A 233 -12.73 16.72 12.98
C ILE A 233 -11.34 17.32 13.16
N VAL A 234 -10.30 16.48 13.12
CA VAL A 234 -8.89 16.93 13.11
C VAL A 234 -8.34 16.69 11.72
N ASN A 235 -8.23 17.76 10.93
CA ASN A 235 -7.77 17.67 9.55
C ASN A 235 -6.28 18.04 9.42
N LEU A 236 -5.51 17.14 8.81
CA LEU A 236 -4.04 17.28 8.75
C LEU A 236 -3.52 18.06 7.54
N GLY A 237 -4.39 18.66 6.72
CA GLY A 237 -3.98 19.37 5.52
C GLY A 237 -3.09 20.59 5.75
N GLY A 238 -3.00 21.10 7.00
CA GLY A 238 -2.04 22.14 7.39
C GLY A 238 -0.62 21.63 7.69
N MET A 239 -0.41 20.31 7.71
CA MET A 239 0.87 19.64 7.94
C MET A 239 1.38 19.05 6.61
N ASP A 240 1.79 19.91 5.68
CA ASP A 240 2.06 19.58 4.27
C ASP A 240 3.54 19.72 3.86
N LYS A 241 4.47 19.77 4.82
CA LYS A 241 5.89 19.98 4.54
C LYS A 241 6.65 18.69 4.21
N ILE A 242 7.47 18.76 3.18
CA ILE A 242 8.58 17.83 2.97
C ILE A 242 9.69 18.21 3.95
N ILE A 243 10.10 17.27 4.81
CA ILE A 243 11.07 17.50 5.89
C ILE A 243 12.49 17.26 5.37
N SER A 244 12.69 16.14 4.66
CA SER A 244 13.99 15.79 4.06
C SER A 244 13.83 14.77 2.95
N PHE A 245 14.83 14.73 2.07
CA PHE A 245 14.96 13.70 1.04
C PHE A 245 16.41 13.25 0.93
N ASP A 246 16.66 11.95 1.08
CA ASP A 246 17.94 11.32 0.80
C ASP A 246 17.94 10.83 -0.65
N ASN A 247 18.64 11.57 -1.52
CA ASN A 247 18.70 11.30 -2.95
C ASN A 247 19.64 10.14 -3.32
N VAL A 248 20.38 9.57 -2.37
CA VAL A 248 21.20 8.37 -2.59
C VAL A 248 20.37 7.12 -2.29
N ASN A 249 19.69 7.11 -1.15
CA ASN A 249 18.92 5.96 -0.70
C ASN A 249 17.45 5.99 -1.16
N GLY A 250 16.98 7.12 -1.69
CA GLY A 250 15.58 7.31 -2.07
C GLY A 250 14.66 7.30 -0.86
N ILE A 251 14.98 8.07 0.18
CA ILE A 251 14.19 8.11 1.42
C ILE A 251 13.57 9.49 1.57
N LEU A 252 12.23 9.53 1.50
CA LEU A 252 11.45 10.73 1.71
C LEU A 252 10.92 10.77 3.14
N THR A 253 11.16 11.87 3.84
CA THR A 253 10.51 12.18 5.12
C THR A 253 9.63 13.41 4.97
N CYS A 254 8.35 13.30 5.33
CA CYS A 254 7.37 14.36 5.14
C CYS A 254 6.28 14.32 6.21
N GLU A 255 5.53 15.42 6.31
CA GLU A 255 4.35 15.51 7.16
C GLU A 255 3.14 14.76 6.55
N ALA A 256 2.23 14.30 7.40
CA ALA A 256 1.12 13.43 7.03
C ALA A 256 0.10 14.07 6.06
N GLY A 257 0.01 15.40 6.03
CA GLY A 257 -0.89 16.18 5.17
C GLY A 257 -0.36 16.39 3.75
N CYS A 258 0.86 15.97 3.43
CA CYS A 258 1.38 16.09 2.06
C CYS A 258 0.51 15.32 1.07
N VAL A 259 0.03 16.02 0.03
CA VAL A 259 -0.75 15.45 -1.08
C VAL A 259 0.14 14.53 -1.92
N LEU A 260 -0.36 13.34 -2.26
CA LEU A 260 0.41 12.31 -2.96
C LEU A 260 0.95 12.81 -4.31
N GLU A 261 0.16 13.55 -5.09
CA GLU A 261 0.60 14.12 -6.37
C GLU A 261 1.76 15.12 -6.21
N ASN A 262 1.74 15.93 -5.16
CA ASN A 262 2.84 16.86 -4.87
C ASN A 262 4.11 16.11 -4.49
N LEU A 263 3.98 15.05 -3.68
CA LEU A 263 5.11 14.18 -3.32
C LEU A 263 5.68 13.48 -4.56
N SER A 264 4.83 12.91 -5.41
CA SER A 264 5.24 12.29 -6.69
C SER A 264 5.99 13.29 -7.57
N THR A 265 5.46 14.48 -7.75
CA THR A 265 6.12 15.54 -8.55
C THR A 265 7.49 15.90 -7.99
N PHE A 266 7.59 16.04 -6.67
CA PHE A 266 8.86 16.36 -6.00
C PHE A 266 9.91 15.26 -6.22
N VAL A 267 9.60 14.00 -5.91
CA VAL A 267 10.58 12.91 -6.01
C VAL A 267 10.93 12.57 -7.46
N GLU A 268 10.01 12.81 -8.39
CA GLU A 268 10.27 12.67 -9.83
C GLU A 268 11.32 13.64 -10.36
N ASN A 269 11.37 14.86 -9.84
CA ASN A 269 12.40 15.83 -10.17
C ASN A 269 13.78 15.42 -9.63
N GLU A 270 13.81 14.59 -8.59
CA GLU A 270 15.03 14.04 -8.00
C GLU A 270 15.42 12.68 -8.61
N GLY A 271 14.69 12.18 -9.62
CA GLY A 271 14.98 10.90 -10.27
C GLY A 271 14.39 9.67 -9.56
N PHE A 272 13.36 9.86 -8.74
CA PHE A 272 12.64 8.81 -8.01
C PHE A 272 11.14 8.83 -8.32
N ILE A 273 10.39 7.88 -7.77
CA ILE A 273 8.92 7.85 -7.84
C ILE A 273 8.35 7.46 -6.48
N MET A 274 7.10 7.83 -6.21
CA MET A 274 6.37 7.25 -5.06
C MET A 274 6.10 5.76 -5.31
N PRO A 275 6.21 4.89 -4.28
CA PRO A 275 5.98 3.44 -4.41
C PRO A 275 4.49 3.07 -4.60
N LEU A 276 3.60 4.04 -4.46
CA LEU A 276 2.16 3.90 -4.64
C LEU A 276 1.63 4.99 -5.58
N ASP A 277 0.58 4.65 -6.32
CA ASP A 277 -0.15 5.60 -7.15
C ASP A 277 -1.62 5.21 -7.23
N LEU A 278 -2.53 6.18 -7.21
CA LEU A 278 -3.96 5.92 -7.15
C LEU A 278 -4.79 7.06 -7.74
N GLY A 279 -6.03 6.75 -8.12
CA GLY A 279 -6.90 7.69 -8.85
C GLY A 279 -7.27 8.98 -8.09
N ALA A 280 -7.05 9.02 -6.77
CA ALA A 280 -7.29 10.18 -5.92
C ALA A 280 -6.01 10.98 -5.59
N LYS A 281 -4.89 10.77 -6.31
CA LYS A 281 -3.57 11.34 -5.98
C LYS A 281 -3.55 12.86 -5.78
N GLY A 282 -4.40 13.59 -6.51
CA GLY A 282 -4.48 15.05 -6.44
C GLY A 282 -5.16 15.58 -5.18
N SER A 283 -5.66 14.70 -4.30
CA SER A 283 -6.29 15.12 -3.05
C SER A 283 -5.96 14.22 -1.87
N CYS A 284 -5.67 12.92 -2.08
CA CYS A 284 -5.29 12.04 -0.99
C CYS A 284 -3.94 12.48 -0.38
N GLN A 285 -3.85 12.39 0.93
CA GLN A 285 -2.66 12.76 1.69
C GLN A 285 -1.95 11.51 2.19
N ILE A 286 -0.62 11.58 2.32
CA ILE A 286 0.22 10.41 2.62
C ILE A 286 -0.14 9.75 3.96
N GLY A 287 -0.52 10.53 4.98
CA GLY A 287 -0.99 10.00 6.27
C GLY A 287 -2.29 9.21 6.14
N GLY A 288 -3.19 9.64 5.26
CA GLY A 288 -4.40 8.90 4.91
C GLY A 288 -4.09 7.60 4.14
N ASN A 289 -3.15 7.65 3.20
CA ASN A 289 -2.69 6.45 2.48
C ASN A 289 -2.11 5.41 3.45
N ILE A 290 -1.28 5.83 4.40
CA ILE A 290 -0.71 4.97 5.45
C ILE A 290 -1.81 4.40 6.34
N SER A 291 -2.70 5.26 6.85
CA SER A 291 -3.77 4.87 7.77
C SER A 291 -4.75 3.87 7.14
N THR A 292 -4.90 3.90 5.81
CA THR A 292 -5.78 2.97 5.07
C THR A 292 -5.03 1.80 4.45
N ASN A 293 -3.70 1.71 4.62
CA ASN A 293 -2.84 0.77 3.89
C ASN A 293 -3.17 0.76 2.38
N ALA A 294 -3.21 1.95 1.78
CA ALA A 294 -3.62 2.13 0.39
C ALA A 294 -2.77 1.24 -0.55
N GLY A 295 -3.45 0.57 -1.47
CA GLY A 295 -2.83 -0.20 -2.54
C GLY A 295 -2.54 0.69 -3.76
N GLY A 296 -3.29 0.47 -4.82
CA GLY A 296 -3.25 1.29 -6.02
C GLY A 296 -2.58 0.60 -7.22
N LEU A 297 -2.39 1.40 -8.28
CA LEU A 297 -2.10 0.96 -9.64
C LEU A 297 -0.75 0.24 -9.79
N ARG A 298 0.19 0.54 -8.89
CA ARG A 298 1.59 0.04 -8.93
C ARG A 298 1.90 -0.98 -7.84
N PHE A 299 0.90 -1.44 -7.11
CA PHE A 299 1.06 -2.37 -6.00
C PHE A 299 1.70 -3.70 -6.44
N ILE A 300 1.43 -4.16 -7.67
CA ILE A 300 2.00 -5.41 -8.18
C ILE A 300 3.54 -5.38 -8.23
N ARG A 301 4.15 -4.20 -8.39
CA ARG A 301 5.61 -4.03 -8.48
C ARG A 301 6.25 -3.64 -7.15
N TYR A 302 5.67 -2.67 -6.44
CA TYR A 302 6.28 -2.11 -5.24
C TYR A 302 5.69 -2.65 -3.94
N GLY A 303 4.60 -3.42 -4.02
CA GLY A 303 3.98 -4.08 -2.88
C GLY A 303 3.22 -3.12 -1.96
N SER A 304 2.97 -3.61 -0.75
CA SER A 304 2.22 -2.87 0.27
C SER A 304 3.02 -1.73 0.89
N ILE A 305 2.31 -0.71 1.38
CA ILE A 305 2.86 0.33 2.24
C ILE A 305 3.61 -0.28 3.44
N HIS A 306 3.18 -1.43 3.99
CA HIS A 306 3.93 -2.14 5.04
C HIS A 306 5.39 -2.40 4.63
N GLY A 307 5.69 -2.67 3.37
CA GLY A 307 7.07 -2.91 2.91
C GLY A 307 7.86 -1.65 2.59
N ASN A 308 7.18 -0.52 2.36
CA ASN A 308 7.77 0.73 1.86
C ASN A 308 7.90 1.80 2.94
N VAL A 309 7.04 1.80 3.96
CA VAL A 309 7.17 2.72 5.09
C VAL A 309 8.36 2.30 5.97
N LEU A 310 9.27 3.24 6.22
CA LEU A 310 10.44 3.01 7.05
C LEU A 310 10.16 3.40 8.50
N GLY A 311 9.49 4.54 8.70
CA GLY A 311 9.21 5.09 10.01
C GLY A 311 7.95 5.96 10.02
N LEU A 312 7.38 6.12 11.21
CA LEU A 312 6.19 6.94 11.46
C LEU A 312 6.37 7.76 12.75
N GLU A 313 5.85 8.98 12.75
CA GLU A 313 5.55 9.70 13.99
C GLU A 313 4.03 9.67 14.17
N VAL A 314 3.56 9.26 15.35
CA VAL A 314 2.13 9.08 15.65
C VAL A 314 1.78 9.75 16.97
N VAL A 315 0.64 10.42 17.04
CA VAL A 315 0.08 10.94 18.28
C VAL A 315 -1.05 10.02 18.75
N LEU A 316 -0.90 9.45 19.95
CA LEU A 316 -1.90 8.59 20.57
C LEU A 316 -3.09 9.40 21.13
N ALA A 317 -4.19 8.72 21.44
CA ALA A 317 -5.41 9.36 21.93
C ALA A 317 -5.20 10.26 23.17
N ASN A 318 -4.27 9.90 24.06
CA ASN A 318 -3.94 10.70 25.25
C ASN A 318 -2.98 11.88 24.97
N GLY A 319 -2.59 12.10 23.71
CA GLY A 319 -1.64 13.12 23.29
C GLY A 319 -0.17 12.70 23.31
N THR A 320 0.17 11.48 23.75
CA THR A 320 1.56 10.99 23.72
C THR A 320 2.05 10.92 22.27
N VAL A 321 3.21 11.53 22.00
CA VAL A 321 3.89 11.40 20.71
C VAL A 321 4.76 10.14 20.75
N LEU A 322 4.43 9.18 19.89
CA LEU A 322 5.20 7.98 19.64
C LEU A 322 6.08 8.22 18.42
N ASP A 323 7.36 8.51 18.66
CA ASP A 323 8.36 8.71 17.62
C ASP A 323 8.99 7.37 17.22
N MET A 324 8.66 6.92 16.01
CA MET A 324 9.26 5.77 15.34
C MET A 324 9.73 6.20 13.94
N LEU A 325 10.14 7.46 13.78
CA LEU A 325 10.47 8.06 12.49
C LEU A 325 11.89 7.68 12.04
N THR A 326 12.19 6.38 12.05
CA THR A 326 13.43 5.84 11.53
C THR A 326 13.49 5.96 10.01
N THR A 327 14.70 6.18 9.49
CA THR A 327 15.03 6.19 8.06
C THR A 327 15.85 4.95 7.67
N LEU A 328 15.97 3.96 8.55
CA LEU A 328 16.77 2.76 8.27
C LEU A 328 15.98 1.77 7.41
N ARG A 329 16.61 1.24 6.36
CA ARG A 329 16.03 0.19 5.53
C ARG A 329 15.82 -1.12 6.29
N LYS A 330 16.66 -1.38 7.28
CA LYS A 330 16.66 -2.55 8.16
C LYS A 330 16.91 -2.11 9.60
N ASP A 331 15.97 -2.42 10.47
CA ASP A 331 16.07 -2.12 11.90
C ASP A 331 15.27 -3.19 12.67
N ASN A 332 15.99 -4.09 13.36
CA ASN A 332 15.40 -5.21 14.10
C ASN A 332 15.57 -5.01 15.62
N THR A 333 15.49 -3.77 16.11
CA THR A 333 15.73 -3.41 17.51
C THR A 333 14.46 -3.44 18.38
N GLY A 334 13.66 -4.50 18.25
CA GLY A 334 12.43 -4.71 19.04
C GLY A 334 11.21 -5.00 18.16
N TYR A 335 10.02 -4.68 18.67
CA TYR A 335 8.79 -4.82 17.91
C TYR A 335 8.66 -3.72 16.86
N ASP A 336 8.17 -4.09 15.68
CA ASP A 336 7.92 -3.14 14.61
C ASP A 336 6.56 -2.44 14.78
N LEU A 337 6.49 -1.55 15.78
CA LEU A 337 5.26 -0.92 16.22
C LEU A 337 4.58 -0.06 15.13
N LYS A 338 5.34 0.49 14.17
CA LYS A 338 4.79 1.31 13.09
C LYS A 338 3.72 0.55 12.28
N HIS A 339 3.85 -0.77 12.15
CA HIS A 339 2.89 -1.60 11.43
C HIS A 339 1.52 -1.70 12.08
N LEU A 340 1.38 -1.41 13.38
CA LEU A 340 0.07 -1.34 14.02
C LEU A 340 -0.75 -0.16 13.49
N PHE A 341 -0.09 0.91 13.04
CA PHE A 341 -0.77 2.13 12.58
C PHE A 341 -1.04 2.13 11.07
N VAL A 342 -0.31 1.32 10.30
CA VAL A 342 -0.58 1.10 8.87
C VAL A 342 -1.88 0.28 8.74
N GLY A 343 -2.92 0.84 8.13
CA GLY A 343 -4.23 0.20 8.06
C GLY A 343 -5.09 0.30 9.33
N SER A 344 -4.69 1.12 10.31
CA SER A 344 -5.47 1.33 11.56
C SER A 344 -6.65 2.28 11.40
N GLU A 345 -6.76 2.98 10.27
CA GLU A 345 -7.82 3.92 9.93
C GLU A 345 -8.01 5.04 10.98
N GLY A 346 -6.92 5.44 11.65
CA GLY A 346 -6.93 6.51 12.66
C GLY A 346 -7.46 6.07 14.04
N SER A 347 -7.85 4.80 14.21
CA SER A 347 -8.44 4.29 15.46
C SER A 347 -7.44 4.10 16.61
N LEU A 348 -6.15 3.96 16.30
CA LEU A 348 -5.08 3.75 17.30
C LEU A 348 -4.26 5.00 17.58
N GLY A 349 -4.35 6.02 16.71
CA GLY A 349 -3.59 7.25 16.79
C GLY A 349 -3.58 8.01 15.47
N ILE A 350 -3.12 9.26 15.51
CA ILE A 350 -3.01 10.13 14.33
C ILE A 350 -1.58 10.13 13.83
N VAL A 351 -1.35 9.63 12.62
CA VAL A 351 -0.05 9.72 11.94
C VAL A 351 0.23 11.18 11.60
N THR A 352 1.36 11.73 12.05
CA THR A 352 1.75 13.14 11.83
C THR A 352 2.93 13.29 10.87
N LYS A 353 3.83 12.31 10.81
CA LYS A 353 4.95 12.28 9.86
C LYS A 353 5.21 10.87 9.36
N VAL A 354 5.80 10.79 8.17
CA VAL A 354 6.07 9.54 7.47
C VAL A 354 7.49 9.58 6.91
N SER A 355 8.24 8.51 7.12
CA SER A 355 9.44 8.19 6.34
C SER A 355 9.12 7.01 5.42
N ILE A 356 9.32 7.18 4.11
CA ILE A 356 8.95 6.21 3.07
C ILE A 356 10.06 6.03 2.04
N LEU A 357 10.28 4.78 1.62
CA LEU A 357 11.20 4.42 0.55
C LEU A 357 10.56 4.72 -0.81
N THR A 358 11.27 5.47 -1.64
CA THR A 358 10.88 5.85 -3.01
C THR A 358 11.76 5.11 -4.00
N PRO A 359 11.20 4.26 -4.88
CA PRO A 359 11.97 3.60 -5.94
C PRO A 359 12.60 4.60 -6.92
N ALA A 360 13.72 4.21 -7.53
CA ALA A 360 14.32 4.99 -8.61
C ALA A 360 13.37 5.08 -9.81
N LYS A 361 13.33 6.24 -10.47
CA LYS A 361 12.60 6.45 -11.72
C LYS A 361 13.39 5.79 -12.85
N LEU A 362 12.81 4.76 -13.46
CA LEU A 362 13.43 4.06 -14.59
C LEU A 362 13.10 4.75 -15.92
N PRO A 363 14.02 4.73 -16.91
CA PRO A 363 13.89 5.50 -18.14
C PRO A 363 12.85 4.94 -19.12
N SER A 364 12.53 3.65 -19.08
CA SER A 364 11.54 3.06 -19.97
C SER A 364 10.22 2.84 -19.24
N THR A 365 9.15 3.42 -19.78
CA THR A 365 7.78 3.11 -19.39
C THR A 365 6.95 2.89 -20.64
N ASN A 366 6.21 1.80 -20.67
CA ASN A 366 5.38 1.43 -21.81
C ASN A 366 4.00 0.98 -21.30
N VAL A 367 2.95 1.33 -22.05
CA VAL A 367 1.56 0.97 -21.72
C VAL A 367 0.93 0.25 -22.90
N ALA A 368 0.40 -0.94 -22.66
CA ALA A 368 -0.40 -1.69 -23.62
C ALA A 368 -1.86 -1.71 -23.16
N PHE A 369 -2.78 -1.36 -24.07
CA PHE A 369 -4.22 -1.44 -23.84
C PHE A 369 -4.79 -2.51 -24.78
N LEU A 370 -5.27 -3.61 -24.19
CA LEU A 370 -5.61 -4.85 -24.89
C LEU A 370 -7.07 -5.19 -24.65
N SER A 371 -7.69 -5.90 -25.59
CA SER A 371 -9.05 -6.43 -25.44
C SER A 371 -9.04 -7.95 -25.34
N CYS A 372 -9.97 -8.50 -24.56
CA CYS A 372 -10.14 -9.93 -24.34
C CYS A 372 -11.59 -10.35 -24.66
N ASN A 373 -11.74 -11.54 -25.25
CA ASN A 373 -13.05 -12.11 -25.59
C ASN A 373 -13.87 -12.44 -24.34
N ASP A 374 -13.21 -12.99 -23.33
CA ASP A 374 -13.81 -13.45 -22.08
C ASP A 374 -12.86 -13.23 -20.89
N TYR A 375 -13.39 -13.38 -19.68
CA TYR A 375 -12.63 -13.21 -18.44
C TYR A 375 -11.49 -14.23 -18.31
N MET A 376 -11.68 -15.46 -18.80
CA MET A 376 -10.64 -16.50 -18.77
C MET A 376 -9.43 -16.12 -19.63
N SER A 377 -9.65 -15.39 -20.71
CA SER A 377 -8.59 -14.83 -21.56
C SER A 377 -7.79 -13.78 -20.82
N CYS A 378 -8.42 -12.92 -20.00
CA CYS A 378 -7.72 -11.97 -19.13
C CYS A 378 -6.81 -12.68 -18.13
N GLN A 379 -7.27 -13.79 -17.53
CA GLN A 379 -6.45 -14.59 -16.61
C GLN A 379 -5.25 -15.25 -17.30
N LYS A 380 -5.45 -15.80 -18.51
CA LYS A 380 -4.35 -16.34 -19.33
C LYS A 380 -3.34 -15.25 -19.68
N LEU A 381 -3.82 -14.05 -20.02
CA LEU A 381 -2.98 -12.89 -20.30
C LEU A 381 -2.18 -12.46 -19.06
N LEU A 382 -2.78 -12.44 -17.87
CA LEU A 382 -2.05 -12.17 -16.62
C LEU A 382 -0.94 -13.21 -16.37
N LEU A 383 -1.23 -14.50 -16.56
CA LEU A 383 -0.23 -15.56 -16.42
C LEU A 383 0.91 -15.42 -17.43
N ALA A 384 0.60 -15.08 -18.68
CA ALA A 384 1.58 -14.80 -19.72
C ALA A 384 2.43 -13.57 -19.38
N ALA A 385 1.79 -12.45 -19.01
CA ALA A 385 2.45 -11.22 -18.61
C ALA A 385 3.42 -11.45 -17.45
N ARG A 386 3.02 -12.18 -16.39
CA ARG A 386 3.91 -12.49 -15.26
C ARG A 386 5.10 -13.36 -15.63
N ARG A 387 4.98 -14.24 -16.62
CA ARG A 387 6.06 -15.13 -17.07
C ARG A 387 7.00 -14.46 -18.05
N SER A 388 6.45 -13.67 -18.98
CA SER A 388 7.19 -13.09 -20.10
C SER A 388 7.75 -11.70 -19.78
N LEU A 389 7.02 -10.88 -19.01
CA LEU A 389 7.48 -9.55 -18.59
C LEU A 389 8.22 -9.58 -17.25
N GLY A 390 8.02 -10.62 -16.44
CA GLY A 390 8.75 -10.83 -15.20
C GLY A 390 8.79 -9.59 -14.30
N GLU A 391 10.00 -9.13 -14.02
CA GLU A 391 10.28 -8.01 -13.15
C GLU A 391 9.84 -6.66 -13.72
N ILE A 392 9.77 -6.44 -15.04
CA ILE A 392 9.44 -5.13 -15.60
C ILE A 392 7.94 -4.81 -15.52
N LEU A 393 7.07 -5.78 -15.24
CA LEU A 393 5.63 -5.55 -15.05
C LEU A 393 5.36 -4.58 -13.89
N SER A 394 4.70 -3.45 -14.16
CA SER A 394 4.41 -2.40 -13.18
C SER A 394 2.93 -2.20 -12.89
N ALA A 395 2.03 -2.53 -13.83
CA ALA A 395 0.59 -2.54 -13.61
C ALA A 395 -0.11 -3.60 -14.46
N PHE A 396 -1.22 -4.14 -13.95
CA PHE A 396 -2.15 -4.99 -14.70
C PHE A 396 -3.56 -4.70 -14.21
N GLU A 397 -4.29 -3.88 -14.95
CA GLU A 397 -5.65 -3.44 -14.61
C GLU A 397 -6.65 -4.06 -15.58
N PHE A 398 -7.82 -4.41 -15.06
CA PHE A 398 -8.90 -5.03 -15.84
C PHE A 398 -10.17 -4.17 -15.75
N MET A 399 -10.87 -4.06 -16.87
CA MET A 399 -12.16 -3.37 -16.97
C MET A 399 -13.10 -4.17 -17.87
N ASP A 400 -14.39 -4.18 -17.56
CA ASP A 400 -15.40 -4.70 -18.48
C ASP A 400 -15.86 -3.60 -19.45
N ARG A 401 -16.70 -3.99 -20.41
CA ARG A 401 -17.26 -3.09 -21.41
C ARG A 401 -18.11 -1.97 -20.79
N GLN A 402 -18.86 -2.26 -19.74
CA GLN A 402 -19.73 -1.27 -19.10
C GLN A 402 -18.90 -0.19 -18.42
N CYS A 403 -17.76 -0.53 -17.80
CA CYS A 403 -16.83 0.46 -17.25
C CYS A 403 -16.33 1.44 -18.32
N ILE A 404 -15.93 0.93 -19.49
CA ILE A 404 -15.47 1.77 -20.61
C ILE A 404 -16.60 2.62 -21.18
N ASP A 405 -17.79 2.07 -21.37
CA ASP A 405 -18.95 2.80 -21.88
C ASP A 405 -19.38 3.92 -20.93
N LEU A 406 -19.41 3.66 -19.62
CA LEU A 406 -19.67 4.69 -18.60
C LEU A 406 -18.60 5.78 -18.61
N ALA A 407 -17.33 5.41 -18.75
CA ALA A 407 -16.24 6.39 -18.83
C ALA A 407 -16.37 7.28 -20.06
N MET A 408 -16.65 6.72 -21.24
CA MET A 408 -16.84 7.50 -22.48
C MET A 408 -18.11 8.34 -22.46
N THR A 409 -19.16 7.90 -21.77
CA THR A 409 -20.44 8.62 -21.69
C THR A 409 -20.35 9.81 -20.74
N HIS A 410 -19.65 9.68 -19.61
CA HIS A 410 -19.68 10.66 -18.53
C HIS A 410 -18.38 11.47 -18.36
N LEU A 411 -17.26 11.07 -18.96
CA LEU A 411 -15.99 11.79 -18.88
C LEU A 411 -15.64 12.42 -20.22
N GLU A 412 -15.44 13.73 -20.21
CA GLU A 412 -15.01 14.47 -21.40
C GLU A 412 -13.63 14.02 -21.89
N GLY A 413 -13.45 13.91 -23.20
CA GLY A 413 -12.17 13.58 -23.84
C GLY A 413 -11.76 12.10 -23.78
N VAL A 414 -12.55 11.23 -23.13
CA VAL A 414 -12.26 9.79 -23.05
C VAL A 414 -12.80 9.06 -24.29
N HIS A 415 -11.95 8.30 -24.94
CA HIS A 415 -12.32 7.44 -26.08
C HIS A 415 -11.63 6.07 -25.98
N ASN A 416 -12.26 5.05 -26.54
CA ASN A 416 -11.64 3.73 -26.66
C ASN A 416 -10.58 3.76 -27.79
N PRO A 417 -9.29 3.48 -27.52
CA PRO A 417 -8.24 3.52 -28.53
C PRO A 417 -8.26 2.31 -29.47
N LEU A 418 -9.04 1.26 -29.14
CA LEU A 418 -9.15 0.04 -29.95
C LEU A 418 -10.27 0.13 -31.00
N PRO A 419 -10.15 -0.59 -32.13
CA PRO A 419 -11.24 -0.72 -33.09
C PRO A 419 -12.52 -1.24 -32.44
N VAL A 420 -13.67 -0.81 -32.96
CA VAL A 420 -14.98 -1.31 -32.54
C VAL A 420 -15.00 -2.83 -32.71
N SER A 421 -15.26 -3.55 -31.63
CA SER A 421 -15.22 -5.00 -31.60
C SER A 421 -16.22 -5.56 -30.58
N PRO A 422 -16.72 -6.81 -30.76
CA PRO A 422 -17.57 -7.48 -29.79
C PRO A 422 -16.89 -7.83 -28.44
N TYR A 423 -15.64 -7.41 -28.22
CA TYR A 423 -14.91 -7.71 -26.99
C TYR A 423 -15.61 -7.13 -25.75
N LYS A 424 -15.66 -7.96 -24.71
CA LYS A 424 -16.37 -7.66 -23.46
C LYS A 424 -15.46 -7.14 -22.36
N PHE A 425 -14.14 -7.30 -22.52
CA PHE A 425 -13.15 -7.02 -21.50
C PHE A 425 -11.94 -6.31 -22.06
N TYR A 426 -11.34 -5.47 -21.22
CA TYR A 426 -10.18 -4.66 -21.52
C TYR A 426 -9.14 -4.84 -20.42
N VAL A 427 -7.87 -4.87 -20.81
CA VAL A 427 -6.73 -4.99 -19.91
C VAL A 427 -5.74 -3.88 -20.22
N LEU A 428 -5.28 -3.18 -19.19
CA LEU A 428 -4.16 -2.24 -19.26
C LEU A 428 -2.95 -2.89 -18.59
N ILE A 429 -1.85 -2.99 -19.34
CA ILE A 429 -0.57 -3.49 -18.85
C ILE A 429 0.42 -2.34 -18.90
N GLU A 430 1.08 -2.04 -17.79
CA GLU A 430 2.22 -1.13 -17.75
C GLU A 430 3.50 -1.93 -17.47
N THR A 431 4.59 -1.55 -18.13
CA THR A 431 5.93 -2.02 -17.80
C THR A 431 6.85 -0.84 -17.54
N THR A 432 7.73 -1.00 -16.55
CA THR A 432 8.76 -0.04 -16.18
C THR A 432 10.10 -0.76 -16.02
N GLY A 433 11.10 -0.34 -16.80
CA GLY A 433 12.39 -1.01 -16.92
C GLY A 433 13.54 -0.07 -17.28
N SER A 434 14.76 -0.60 -17.18
CA SER A 434 16.01 0.17 -17.30
C SER A 434 16.49 0.38 -18.73
N ASP A 435 15.96 -0.37 -19.71
CA ASP A 435 16.42 -0.32 -21.10
C ASP A 435 15.25 -0.49 -22.07
N GLU A 436 14.94 0.61 -22.76
CA GLU A 436 13.83 0.68 -23.71
C GLU A 436 13.97 -0.31 -24.88
N SER A 437 15.19 -0.63 -25.30
CA SER A 437 15.45 -1.52 -26.43
C SER A 437 15.08 -2.97 -26.10
N TYR A 438 15.36 -3.41 -24.87
CA TYR A 438 14.97 -4.73 -24.39
C TYR A 438 13.48 -4.78 -24.02
N ASP A 439 12.97 -3.76 -23.32
CA ASP A 439 11.59 -3.75 -22.82
C ASP A 439 10.57 -3.82 -23.96
N LYS A 440 10.83 -3.14 -25.10
CA LYS A 440 9.98 -3.19 -26.28
C LYS A 440 9.93 -4.56 -26.97
N VAL A 441 10.96 -5.40 -26.84
CA VAL A 441 10.98 -6.75 -27.44
C VAL A 441 10.02 -7.68 -26.72
N TYR A 442 10.01 -7.63 -25.38
CA TYR A 442 9.11 -8.46 -24.57
C TYR A 442 7.64 -8.12 -24.75
N GLN A 443 7.31 -6.85 -25.02
CA GLN A 443 5.94 -6.45 -25.32
C GLN A 443 5.40 -7.02 -26.63
N LYS A 444 6.24 -7.20 -27.65
CA LYS A 444 5.82 -7.79 -28.93
C LYS A 444 5.43 -9.27 -28.82
N HIS A 445 5.78 -9.93 -27.72
CA HIS A 445 5.45 -11.33 -27.45
C HIS A 445 4.10 -11.51 -26.72
N LEU A 446 3.51 -10.42 -26.23
CA LEU A 446 2.14 -10.38 -25.70
C LEU A 446 1.16 -10.00 -26.83
#